data_AF-A0A5B8UNV2-F1
#
_entry.id   AF-A0A5B8UNV2-F1
#
_cell.length_a   1.000
_cell.length_b   1.000
_cell.length_c   1.000
_cell.angle_alpha   90.00
_cell.angle_beta   90.00
_cell.angle_gamma   90.00
#
_symmetry.space_group_name_H-M   'P 1'
#
loop_
_entity.id
_entity.type
_entity.pdbx_description
1 polymer ?
#
loop_
_entity_poly.entity_id
_entity_poly.type
_entity_poly.pdbx_seq_one_letter_code
_entity_poly.pdbx_strand_id
1 'polypeptide(L)'
;MDVVATLDLITASPSLTEQEERRKELAAYLNHLILNDFSALIQLLYRVDVSEQKLKTVLKENPQADAGELLAELLIQRQKEKTGTRKNSSLADEPSGEEDW
;
A
#
# COMPACT_ATOMS: atom_id res chain seq x y z
N MET A 1 36.45 14.97 -6.29
CA MET A 1 35.09 15.43 -5.93
C MET A 1 34.16 14.38 -6.48
N ASP A 2 33.91 13.36 -5.65
CA ASP A 2 33.31 12.09 -6.05
C ASP A 2 31.84 12.27 -6.46
N VAL A 3 31.58 12.19 -7.77
CA VAL A 3 30.24 12.07 -8.35
C VAL A 3 29.49 10.83 -7.86
N VAL A 4 30.21 9.84 -7.35
CA VAL A 4 29.65 8.64 -6.71
C VAL A 4 28.99 8.98 -5.37
N ALA A 5 29.55 9.91 -4.59
CA ALA A 5 28.95 10.36 -3.32
C ALA A 5 27.67 11.18 -3.55
N THR A 6 27.58 11.90 -4.68
CA THR A 6 26.36 12.64 -5.04
C THR A 6 25.23 11.72 -5.52
N LEU A 7 25.55 10.50 -5.98
CA LEU A 7 24.53 9.54 -6.42
C LEU A 7 23.90 8.77 -5.24
N ASP A 8 24.59 8.71 -4.11
CA ASP A 8 24.10 8.03 -2.90
C ASP A 8 22.99 8.84 -2.20
N LEU A 9 22.97 10.17 -2.36
CA LEU A 9 21.94 11.05 -1.77
C LEU A 9 20.55 10.88 -2.41
N ILE A 10 20.50 10.34 -3.63
CA ILE A 10 19.24 10.03 -4.34
C ILE A 10 18.70 8.65 -3.90
N THR A 11 19.53 7.85 -3.21
CA THR A 11 19.19 6.55 -2.61
C THR A 11 18.82 6.71 -1.11
N ALA A 12 18.54 7.94 -0.67
CA ALA A 12 18.10 8.20 0.68
C ALA A 12 16.73 7.58 0.92
N SER A 13 16.68 6.63 1.84
CA SER A 13 15.43 6.16 2.43
C SER A 13 14.59 7.39 2.79
N PRO A 14 13.35 7.55 2.26
CA PRO A 14 12.56 8.75 2.52
C PRO A 14 12.43 8.95 4.03
N SER A 15 12.65 10.19 4.49
CA SER A 15 12.48 10.50 5.91
C SER A 15 11.04 10.20 6.33
N LEU A 16 10.82 9.86 7.60
CA LEU A 16 9.48 9.54 8.13
C LEU A 16 8.46 10.65 7.81
N THR A 17 8.91 11.91 7.81
CA THR A 17 8.10 13.09 7.48
C THR A 17 7.69 13.11 6.02
N GLU A 18 8.62 12.91 5.06
CA GLU A 18 8.28 12.83 3.63
C GLU A 18 7.34 11.67 3.33
N GLN A 19 7.50 10.55 4.03
CA GLN A 19 6.58 9.44 3.90
C GLN A 19 5.17 9.82 4.37
N GLU A 20 5.06 10.56 5.49
CA GLU A 20 3.77 11.02 6.01
C GLU A 20 3.12 12.08 5.11
N GLU A 21 3.89 13.01 4.55
CA GLU A 21 3.39 14.00 3.59
C GLU A 21 2.84 13.33 2.33
N ARG A 22 3.58 12.35 1.77
CA ARG A 22 3.09 11.59 0.61
C ARG A 22 1.83 10.78 0.93
N ARG A 23 1.66 10.32 2.18
CA ARG A 23 0.40 9.71 2.62
C ARG A 23 -0.75 10.71 2.61
N LYS A 24 -0.53 11.91 3.14
CA LYS A 24 -1.54 12.98 3.18
C LYS A 24 -1.93 13.44 1.79
N GLU A 25 -0.97 13.61 0.89
CA GLU A 25 -1.25 13.94 -0.52
C GLU A 25 -2.09 12.85 -1.20
N LEU A 26 -1.74 11.58 -0.98
CA LEU A 26 -2.47 10.46 -1.55
C LEU A 26 -3.90 10.39 -0.97
N ALA A 27 -4.07 10.61 0.33
CA ALA A 27 -5.38 10.68 0.98
C ALA A 27 -6.22 11.83 0.41
N ALA A 28 -5.64 13.03 0.26
CA ALA A 28 -6.33 14.18 -0.32
C ALA A 28 -6.75 13.94 -1.78
N TYR A 29 -5.88 13.31 -2.58
CA TYR A 29 -6.20 12.94 -3.96
C TYR A 29 -7.34 11.93 -4.02
N LEU A 30 -7.33 10.89 -3.18
CA LEU A 30 -8.42 9.92 -3.10
C LEU A 30 -9.73 10.59 -2.66
N ASN A 31 -9.68 11.51 -1.69
CA ASN A 31 -10.86 12.25 -1.25
C ASN A 31 -11.44 13.13 -2.37
N HIS A 32 -10.58 13.80 -3.14
CA HIS A 32 -11.00 14.54 -4.32
C HIS A 32 -11.70 13.64 -5.34
N LEU A 33 -11.18 12.43 -5.59
CA LEU A 33 -11.84 11.47 -6.47
C LEU A 33 -13.17 10.96 -5.91
N ILE A 34 -13.29 10.74 -4.60
CA ILE A 34 -14.57 10.36 -3.99
C ILE A 34 -15.66 11.41 -4.27
N LEU A 35 -15.29 12.70 -4.17
CA LEU A 35 -16.23 13.82 -4.30
C LEU A 35 -16.51 14.21 -5.76
N ASN A 36 -15.51 14.13 -6.64
CA ASN A 36 -15.59 14.68 -8.00
C ASN A 36 -15.61 13.62 -9.10
N ASP A 37 -14.96 12.46 -8.91
CA ASP A 37 -14.86 11.42 -9.94
C ASP A 37 -14.72 10.02 -9.33
N PHE A 38 -15.86 9.48 -8.90
CA PHE A 38 -15.93 8.15 -8.30
C PHE A 38 -15.53 7.05 -9.29
N SER A 39 -15.73 7.26 -10.60
CA SER A 39 -15.35 6.26 -11.61
C SER A 39 -13.84 6.09 -11.68
N ALA A 40 -13.10 7.20 -11.70
CA ALA A 40 -11.64 7.18 -11.67
C ALA A 40 -11.10 6.55 -10.37
N LEU A 41 -11.76 6.78 -9.23
CA LEU A 41 -11.43 6.12 -7.97
C LEU A 41 -11.52 4.58 -8.06
N ILE A 42 -12.63 4.06 -8.61
CA ILE A 42 -12.82 2.61 -8.78
C ILE A 42 -11.75 2.01 -9.70
N GLN A 43 -11.42 2.68 -10.81
CA GLN A 43 -10.37 2.23 -11.73
C GLN A 43 -9.00 2.15 -11.05
N LEU A 44 -8.70 3.12 -10.18
CA LEU A 44 -7.45 3.12 -9.40
C LEU A 44 -7.43 2.00 -8.36
N LEU A 45 -8.53 1.79 -7.62
CA LEU A 45 -8.66 0.75 -6.61
C LEU A 45 -8.56 -0.66 -7.20
N TYR A 46 -9.09 -0.87 -8.40
CA TYR A 46 -8.99 -2.16 -9.09
C TYR A 46 -7.54 -2.55 -9.39
N ARG A 47 -6.65 -1.58 -9.66
CA ARG A 47 -5.22 -1.85 -9.89
C ARG A 47 -4.47 -2.34 -8.66
N VAL A 48 -5.02 -2.09 -7.47
CA VAL A 48 -4.39 -2.42 -6.18
C VAL A 48 -5.15 -3.50 -5.42
N ASP A 49 -6.03 -4.24 -6.12
CA ASP A 49 -6.79 -5.37 -5.56
C ASP A 49 -7.84 -4.95 -4.51
N VAL A 50 -8.44 -3.77 -4.68
CA VAL A 50 -9.53 -3.30 -3.83
C VAL A 50 -10.83 -3.22 -4.65
N SER A 51 -11.86 -3.94 -4.21
CA SER A 51 -13.16 -3.95 -4.88
C SER A 51 -14.03 -2.75 -4.49
N GLU A 52 -14.90 -2.33 -5.41
CA GLU A 52 -15.90 -1.28 -5.16
C GLU A 52 -16.77 -1.59 -3.93
N GLN A 53 -17.17 -2.85 -3.76
CA GLN A 53 -17.95 -3.26 -2.59
C GLN A 53 -17.21 -2.95 -1.29
N LYS A 54 -15.91 -3.25 -1.22
CA LYS A 54 -15.10 -2.98 -0.04
C LYS A 54 -14.98 -1.48 0.23
N LEU A 55 -14.79 -0.68 -0.81
CA LEU A 55 -14.83 0.79 -0.71
C LEU A 55 -16.17 1.27 -0.14
N LYS A 56 -17.29 0.86 -0.73
CA LYS A 56 -18.63 1.27 -0.27
C LYS A 56 -18.90 0.87 1.17
N THR A 57 -18.45 -0.32 1.59
CA THR A 57 -18.53 -0.76 2.98
C THR A 57 -17.75 0.17 3.89
N VAL A 58 -16.48 0.47 3.58
CA VAL A 58 -15.63 1.36 4.38
C VAL A 58 -16.24 2.76 4.50
N LEU A 59 -16.77 3.31 3.40
CA LEU A 59 -17.47 4.60 3.40
C LEU A 59 -18.73 4.59 4.28
N LYS A 60 -19.49 3.51 4.23
CA LYS A 60 -20.73 3.37 5.00
C LYS A 60 -20.48 3.17 6.49
N GLU A 61 -19.43 2.43 6.83
CA GLU A 61 -19.04 2.16 8.22
C GLU A 61 -18.37 3.37 8.89
N ASN A 62 -17.75 4.26 8.10
CA ASN A 62 -17.02 5.42 8.61
C ASN A 62 -17.51 6.74 7.97
N PRO A 63 -18.79 7.13 8.17
CA PRO A 63 -19.36 8.31 7.52
C PRO A 63 -18.77 9.64 8.00
N GLN A 64 -18.06 9.65 9.14
CA GLN A 64 -17.39 10.81 9.73
C GLN A 64 -15.87 10.79 9.54
N ALA A 65 -15.31 9.71 8.98
CA ALA A 65 -13.87 9.61 8.76
C ALA A 65 -13.51 10.10 7.35
N ASP A 66 -12.30 10.61 7.20
CA ASP A 66 -11.72 10.88 5.89
C ASP A 66 -11.47 9.57 5.16
N ALA A 67 -12.43 9.20 4.32
CA ALA A 67 -12.39 8.00 3.51
C ALA A 67 -11.10 7.89 2.66
N GLY A 68 -10.58 9.04 2.19
CA GLY A 68 -9.30 9.09 1.49
C GLY A 68 -8.14 8.62 2.36
N GLU A 69 -8.14 8.92 3.65
CA GLU A 69 -7.11 8.52 4.60
C GLU A 69 -7.17 7.01 4.90
N LEU A 70 -8.38 6.50 5.16
CA LEU A 70 -8.61 5.06 5.34
C LEU A 70 -8.17 4.24 4.12
N LEU A 71 -8.47 4.74 2.91
CA LEU A 71 -8.05 4.10 1.68
C LEU A 71 -6.53 4.18 1.48
N ALA A 72 -5.92 5.32 1.77
CA ALA A 72 -4.47 5.50 1.69
C ALA A 72 -3.73 4.52 2.61
N GLU A 73 -4.21 4.36 3.84
CA GLU A 73 -3.64 3.42 4.80
C GLU A 73 -3.82 1.96 4.34
N LEU A 74 -5.01 1.60 3.86
CA LEU A 74 -5.31 0.27 3.34
C LEU A 74 -4.41 -0.08 2.12
N LEU A 75 -4.20 0.89 1.23
CA LEU A 75 -3.29 0.79 0.09
C LEU A 75 -1.86 0.49 0.54
N ILE A 76 -1.36 1.23 1.52
CA ILE A 76 0.01 1.07 2.03
C ILE A 76 0.18 -0.27 2.73
N GLN A 77 -0.83 -0.69 3.50
CA GLN A 77 -0.83 -1.98 4.16
C GLN A 77 -0.78 -3.13 3.14
N ARG A 78 -1.60 -3.07 2.08
CA ARG A 78 -1.57 -4.06 0.99
C ARG A 78 -0.22 -4.14 0.27
N GLN A 79 0.45 -3.01 0.04
CA GLN A 79 1.80 -2.99 -0.54
C GLN A 79 2.85 -3.64 0.37
N LYS A 80 2.75 -3.42 1.69
CA LYS A 80 3.62 -4.07 2.67
C LYS A 80 3.39 -5.59 2.72
N GLU A 81 2.13 -6.03 2.77
CA GLU A 81 1.79 -7.46 2.80
C GLU A 81 2.31 -8.20 1.55
N LYS A 82 2.12 -7.61 0.36
CA LYS A 82 2.64 -8.17 -0.90
C LYS A 82 4.17 -8.31 -0.94
N THR A 83 4.87 -7.42 -0.24
CA THR A 83 6.34 -7.45 -0.12
C THR A 83 6.79 -8.45 0.96
N GLY A 84 6.02 -8.61 2.04
CA GLY A 84 6.26 -9.60 3.10
C GLY A 84 6.05 -11.05 2.64
N THR A 85 5.07 -11.31 1.76
CA THR A 85 4.81 -12.66 1.23
C THR A 85 5.99 -13.21 0.40
N ARG A 86 6.88 -12.37 -0.14
CA ARG A 86 8.12 -12.83 -0.80
C ARG A 86 9.23 -13.24 0.17
N LYS A 87 9.17 -12.87 1.45
CA LYS A 87 10.21 -13.21 2.45
C LYS A 87 9.84 -14.39 3.36
N ASN A 88 8.58 -14.81 3.39
CA ASN A 88 8.11 -15.85 4.32
C ASN A 88 7.71 -17.19 3.65
N SER A 89 7.97 -17.40 2.36
CA SER A 89 7.67 -18.67 1.66
C SER A 89 8.91 -19.53 1.36
N SER A 90 9.96 -19.43 2.17
CA SER A 90 11.11 -20.36 2.13
C SER A 90 11.41 -21.03 3.47
N LEU A 91 10.45 -21.05 4.40
CA LEU A 91 10.59 -21.76 5.68
C LEU A 91 9.39 -22.67 5.97
N ALA A 92 8.95 -23.41 4.95
CA ALA A 92 8.02 -24.52 5.09
C ALA A 92 8.29 -25.55 3.98
N ASP A 93 9.55 -25.93 3.83
CA ASP A 93 9.92 -27.17 3.15
C ASP A 93 11.06 -27.80 3.97
N GLU A 94 10.69 -28.28 5.16
CA GLU A 94 11.36 -29.46 5.70
C GLU A 94 10.62 -30.64 5.07
N PRO A 95 11.18 -31.31 4.05
CA PRO A 95 10.71 -32.63 3.69
C PRO A 95 11.01 -33.52 4.90
N SER A 96 9.98 -33.78 5.69
CA SER A 96 9.93 -34.87 6.66
C SER A 96 10.53 -36.11 5.99
N GLY A 97 11.74 -36.45 6.42
CA GLY A 97 12.52 -37.55 5.87
C GLY A 97 11.71 -38.84 5.81
N GLU A 98 11.67 -39.38 4.62
CA GLU A 98 11.24 -40.72 4.28
C GLU A 98 12.21 -41.70 4.94
N GLU A 99 11.73 -42.54 5.85
CA GLU A 99 12.41 -43.79 6.21
C GLU A 99 11.40 -44.93 6.05
N ASP A 100 11.43 -45.49 4.83
CA ASP A 100 10.88 -46.79 4.45
C ASP A 100 11.73 -47.88 5.12
N TRP A 101 11.23 -48.49 6.21
CA TRP A 101 11.69 -49.77 6.78
C TRP A 101 10.52 -50.56 7.36
#